data_AF-A0A497JKJ7-F1
#
_entry.id   AF-A0A497JKJ7-F1
#
_cell.length_a   1.000
_cell.length_b   1.000
_cell.length_c   1.000
_cell.angle_alpha   90.00
_cell.angle_beta   90.00
_cell.angle_gamma   90.00
#
_symmetry.space_group_name_H-M   'P 1'
#
loop_
_entity.id
_entity.type
_entity.pdbx_description
1 polymer ?
#
loop_
_entity_poly.entity_id
_entity_poly.type
_entity_poly.pdbx_seq_one_letter_code
_entity_poly.pdbx_strand_id
1 'polypeptide(L)'
;MKCSINETTKISSIPSDIEEAHIVRPLSREKIKALLKRCKELRAISMSKSTYKRVAKKVLALLEEKGIQIKIAEERGRAIGIPLEKLMQAIEMKRDFRPLREIEQVTGIPKSTVHYLAKYSLRRKIKRGKTIIYLK
;
A
#
# COMPACT_ATOMS: atom_id res chain seq x y z
N MET A 1 10.14 -3.44 4.24
CA MET A 1 8.70 -3.52 3.85
C MET A 1 8.10 -2.13 3.62
N LYS A 2 7.13 -1.95 2.69
CA LYS A 2 6.45 -0.66 2.44
C LYS A 2 4.96 -0.67 2.80
N CYS A 3 4.55 0.26 3.65
CA CYS A 3 3.18 0.34 4.20
C CYS A 3 2.49 1.68 3.93
N SER A 4 1.20 1.66 3.59
CA SER A 4 0.39 2.87 3.47
C SER A 4 -0.14 3.37 4.81
N ILE A 5 -0.10 4.68 5.03
CA ILE A 5 -0.52 5.36 6.25
C ILE A 5 -1.40 6.56 5.90
N ASN A 6 -2.49 6.70 6.64
CA ASN A 6 -3.38 7.85 6.61
C ASN A 6 -3.71 8.31 8.04
N GLU A 7 -4.55 9.34 8.16
CA GLU A 7 -4.95 9.92 9.44
C GLU A 7 -5.78 8.97 10.32
N THR A 8 -6.52 8.03 9.74
CA THR A 8 -7.30 7.02 10.50
C THR A 8 -6.51 5.75 10.82
N THR A 9 -5.31 5.58 10.27
CA THR A 9 -4.45 4.41 10.52
C THR A 9 -3.98 4.44 11.97
N LYS A 10 -4.29 3.40 12.75
CA LYS A 10 -3.77 3.27 14.11
C LYS A 10 -2.27 2.98 14.02
N ILE A 11 -1.46 3.79 14.69
CA ILE A 11 0.00 3.56 14.74
C ILE A 11 0.28 2.20 15.38
N SER A 12 -0.56 1.78 16.34
CA SER A 12 -0.45 0.49 17.02
C SER A 12 -0.59 -0.75 16.13
N SER A 13 -1.18 -0.61 14.93
CA SER A 13 -1.35 -1.71 13.98
C SER A 13 -0.30 -1.73 12.87
N ILE A 14 0.66 -0.78 12.87
CA ILE A 14 1.71 -0.71 11.87
C ILE A 14 2.85 -1.66 12.31
N PRO A 15 3.37 -2.52 11.42
CA PRO A 15 4.56 -3.33 11.71
C PRO A 15 5.76 -2.43 12.08
N SER A 16 6.59 -2.82 13.04
CA SER A 16 7.73 -2.01 13.51
C SER A 16 8.94 -2.05 12.57
N ASP A 17 9.01 -3.08 11.74
CA ASP A 17 10.04 -3.42 10.75
C ASP A 17 9.80 -2.76 9.38
N ILE A 18 9.02 -1.67 9.34
CA ILE A 18 8.82 -0.94 8.09
C ILE A 18 10.04 -0.05 7.80
N GLU A 19 10.58 -0.20 6.59
CA GLU A 19 11.68 0.62 6.08
C GLU A 19 11.16 1.82 5.29
N GLU A 20 9.98 1.67 4.68
CA GLU A 20 9.33 2.71 3.88
C GLU A 20 7.85 2.87 4.26
N ALA A 21 7.40 4.12 4.34
CA ALA A 21 5.99 4.44 4.52
C ALA A 21 5.46 5.19 3.29
N HIS A 22 4.19 5.00 2.96
CA HIS A 22 3.47 5.78 1.96
C HIS A 22 2.37 6.62 2.61
N ILE A 23 2.51 7.93 2.57
CA ILE A 23 1.54 8.86 3.15
C ILE A 23 0.49 9.23 2.09
N VAL A 24 -0.76 8.85 2.34
CA VAL A 24 -1.88 9.10 1.42
C VAL A 24 -2.42 10.53 1.52
N ARG A 25 -2.39 11.10 2.73
CA ARG A 25 -2.83 12.46 3.05
C ARG A 25 -1.86 13.08 4.04
N PRO A 26 -1.68 14.42 4.06
CA PRO A 26 -0.80 15.07 5.02
C PRO A 26 -1.10 14.62 6.45
N LEU A 27 -0.06 14.27 7.22
CA LEU A 27 -0.20 13.85 8.61
C LEU A 27 0.18 14.99 9.55
N SER A 28 -0.43 15.01 10.73
CA SER A 28 -0.03 15.92 11.80
C SER A 28 1.38 15.63 12.31
N ARG A 29 2.03 16.65 12.88
CA ARG A 29 3.38 16.52 13.47
C ARG A 29 3.42 15.45 14.56
N GLU A 30 2.38 15.37 15.39
CA GLU A 30 2.27 14.38 16.46
C GLU A 30 2.24 12.96 15.91
N LYS A 31 1.46 12.75 14.85
CA LYS A 31 1.34 11.46 14.20
C LYS A 31 2.64 11.02 13.56
N ILE A 32 3.38 11.95 12.94
CA ILE A 32 4.72 11.71 12.41
C ILE A 32 5.66 11.32 13.57
N LYS A 33 5.71 12.09 14.66
CA LYS A 33 6.56 11.76 15.83
C LYS A 33 6.27 10.37 16.38
N ALA A 34 4.99 10.02 16.52
CA ALA A 34 4.58 8.71 17.01
C ALA A 34 4.92 7.58 16.03
N LEU A 35 4.85 7.82 14.72
CA LEU A 35 5.33 6.89 13.69
C LEU A 35 6.84 6.63 13.83
N LEU A 36 7.63 7.70 13.97
CA LEU A 36 9.09 7.62 14.13
C LEU A 36 9.51 6.91 15.42
N LYS A 37 8.77 7.12 16.51
CA LYS A 37 9.02 6.45 17.78
C LYS A 37 8.81 4.94 17.67
N ARG A 38 7.81 4.50 16.89
CA ARG A 38 7.47 3.09 16.72
C ARG A 38 8.35 2.39 15.68
N CYS A 39 8.60 3.04 14.55
CA CYS A 39 9.28 2.45 13.40
C CYS A 39 10.70 3.01 13.32
N LYS A 40 11.63 2.42 14.08
CA LYS A 40 13.01 2.90 14.18
C LYS A 40 13.81 2.70 12.89
N GLU A 41 13.41 1.75 12.06
CA GLU A 41 14.09 1.42 10.79
C GLU A 41 13.54 2.21 9.60
N LEU A 42 12.65 3.18 9.82
CA LEU A 42 12.05 3.96 8.75
C LEU A 42 13.08 4.87 8.08
N ARG A 43 13.44 4.56 6.83
CA ARG A 43 14.43 5.29 6.03
C ARG A 43 13.81 6.26 5.05
N ALA A 44 12.62 5.94 4.53
CA ALA A 44 11.98 6.75 3.51
C ALA A 44 10.47 6.90 3.71
N ILE A 45 9.97 8.07 3.34
CA ILE A 45 8.54 8.36 3.26
C ILE A 45 8.21 8.76 1.83
N SER A 46 7.31 8.00 1.22
CA SER A 46 6.79 8.27 -0.10
C SER A 46 5.44 8.96 -0.03
N MET A 47 5.16 9.90 -0.93
CA MET A 47 3.85 10.56 -1.03
C MET A 47 3.61 11.09 -2.44
N SER A 48 2.35 11.36 -2.79
CA SER A 48 2.07 12.01 -4.08
C SER A 48 2.55 13.46 -4.10
N LYS A 49 2.85 13.99 -5.29
CA LYS A 49 3.26 15.40 -5.47
C LYS A 49 2.26 16.39 -4.87
N SER A 50 0.97 16.11 -5.01
CA SER A 50 -0.10 16.93 -4.43
C SER A 50 -0.14 16.85 -2.90
N THR A 51 0.22 15.71 -2.31
CA THR A 51 0.31 15.56 -0.86
C THR A 51 1.52 16.32 -0.33
N TYR A 52 2.69 16.17 -0.96
CA TYR A 52 3.92 16.89 -0.58
C TYR A 52 3.70 18.40 -0.48
N LYS A 53 3.08 19.02 -1.50
CA LYS A 53 2.76 20.45 -1.51
C LYS A 53 1.87 20.93 -0.35
N ARG A 54 1.08 20.03 0.24
CA ARG A 54 0.15 20.32 1.34
C ARG A 54 0.70 19.95 2.71
N VAL A 55 1.85 19.29 2.78
CA VAL A 55 2.49 18.99 4.07
C VAL A 55 3.03 20.27 4.68
N ALA A 56 2.78 20.48 5.97
CA ALA A 56 3.30 21.64 6.68
C ALA A 56 4.84 21.64 6.67
N LYS A 57 5.45 22.81 6.42
CA LYS A 57 6.92 22.98 6.39
C LYS A 57 7.62 22.42 7.63
N LYS A 58 7.02 22.62 8.82
CA LYS A 58 7.52 22.09 10.10
C LYS A 58 7.60 20.55 10.15
N VAL A 59 6.76 19.86 9.39
CA VAL A 59 6.78 18.39 9.30
C VAL A 59 7.88 17.95 8.33
N LEU A 60 8.04 18.65 7.20
CA LEU A 60 9.13 18.38 6.26
C LEU A 60 10.50 18.55 6.94
N ALA A 61 10.69 19.67 7.65
CA ALA A 61 11.91 19.92 8.43
C ALA A 61 12.18 18.82 9.47
N LEU A 62 11.15 18.35 10.18
CA LEU A 62 11.29 17.26 11.15
C LEU A 62 11.75 15.95 10.49
N LEU A 63 11.26 15.65 9.28
CA LEU A 63 11.67 14.44 8.56
C LEU A 63 13.12 14.56 8.08
N GLU A 64 13.51 15.74 7.60
CA GLU A 64 14.87 16.05 7.16
C GLU A 64 15.87 16.00 8.32
N GLU A 65 15.55 16.61 9.47
CA GLU A 65 16.33 16.55 10.72
C GLU A 65 16.55 15.10 11.19
N LYS A 66 15.61 14.20 10.90
CA LYS A 66 15.70 12.78 11.25
C LYS A 66 16.34 11.92 10.15
N GLY A 67 16.85 12.53 9.08
CA GLY A 67 17.52 11.85 7.98
C GLY A 67 16.58 11.00 7.12
N ILE A 68 15.28 11.30 7.11
CA ILE A 68 14.29 10.51 6.36
C ILE A 68 14.15 11.05 4.95
N GLN A 69 14.38 10.17 3.98
CA GLN A 69 14.28 10.52 2.58
C GLN A 69 12.82 10.68 2.15
N ILE A 70 12.47 11.83 1.58
CA ILE A 70 11.14 12.07 1.01
C ILE A 70 11.14 11.69 -0.47
N LYS A 71 10.31 10.73 -0.85
CA LYS A 71 10.17 10.24 -2.23
C LYS A 71 8.83 10.67 -2.81
N ILE A 72 8.82 11.23 -4.02
CA ILE A 72 7.56 11.49 -4.74
C ILE A 72 7.14 10.21 -5.45
N ALA A 73 6.00 9.66 -5.06
CA ALA A 73 5.45 8.44 -5.66
C ALA A 73 4.61 8.79 -6.89
N GLU A 74 4.93 8.15 -8.01
CA GLU A 74 4.17 8.24 -9.26
C GLU A 74 3.16 7.09 -9.44
N GLU A 75 3.23 6.06 -8.57
CA GLU A 75 2.42 4.85 -8.68
C GLU A 75 0.90 5.13 -8.58
N ARG A 76 0.18 4.92 -9.68
CA ARG A 76 -1.28 5.07 -9.76
C ARG A 76 -2.02 3.75 -9.51
N GLY A 77 -3.33 3.83 -9.35
CA GLY A 77 -4.23 2.67 -9.22
C GLY A 77 -4.60 2.29 -7.79
N ARG A 78 -5.74 1.61 -7.65
CA ARG A 78 -6.29 1.13 -6.37
C ARG A 78 -5.61 -0.17 -5.96
N ALA A 79 -5.39 -0.34 -4.66
CA ALA A 79 -4.93 -1.61 -4.12
C ALA A 79 -5.96 -2.72 -4.38
N ILE A 80 -5.47 -3.91 -4.72
CA ILE A 80 -6.30 -5.09 -4.92
C ILE A 80 -6.93 -5.46 -3.57
N GLY A 81 -8.27 -5.46 -3.53
CA GLY A 81 -9.06 -5.75 -2.32
C GLY A 81 -9.38 -7.22 -2.11
N ILE A 82 -8.93 -8.09 -3.02
CA ILE A 82 -9.18 -9.53 -2.98
C ILE A 82 -8.17 -10.18 -2.03
N PRO A 83 -8.60 -11.11 -1.17
CA PRO A 83 -7.70 -11.88 -0.32
C PRO A 83 -6.59 -12.55 -1.13
N LEU A 84 -5.37 -12.58 -0.59
CA LEU A 84 -4.20 -13.09 -1.29
C LEU A 84 -4.38 -14.54 -1.74
N GLU A 85 -4.94 -15.40 -0.87
CA GLU A 85 -5.21 -16.82 -1.16
C GLU A 85 -6.11 -16.99 -2.39
N LYS A 86 -7.25 -16.28 -2.41
CA LYS A 86 -8.17 -16.30 -3.57
C LYS A 86 -7.52 -15.75 -4.83
N LEU A 87 -6.70 -14.73 -4.70
CA LEU A 87 -5.96 -14.16 -5.82
C LEU A 87 -4.96 -15.17 -6.39
N MET A 88 -4.20 -15.87 -5.54
CA MET A 88 -3.25 -16.91 -5.93
C MET A 88 -3.96 -18.06 -6.63
N GLN A 89 -5.04 -18.56 -6.03
CA GLN A 89 -5.87 -19.63 -6.60
C GLN A 89 -6.40 -19.25 -7.99
N ALA A 90 -6.94 -18.04 -8.16
CA ALA A 90 -7.43 -17.58 -9.46
C ALA A 90 -6.30 -17.45 -10.51
N ILE A 91 -5.09 -17.07 -10.09
CA ILE A 91 -3.93 -16.97 -10.97
C ILE A 91 -3.47 -18.37 -11.40
N GLU A 92 -3.43 -19.33 -10.49
CA GLU A 92 -3.06 -20.73 -10.77
C GLU A 92 -4.06 -21.39 -11.71
N MET A 93 -5.36 -21.34 -11.40
CA MET A 93 -6.40 -21.86 -12.29
C MET A 93 -6.34 -21.22 -13.68
N LYS A 94 -5.98 -19.93 -13.76
CA LYS A 94 -5.84 -19.27 -15.07
C LYS A 94 -4.61 -19.74 -15.84
N ARG A 95 -3.50 -20.06 -15.16
CA ARG A 95 -2.31 -20.67 -15.78
C ARG A 95 -2.62 -22.06 -16.32
N ASP A 96 -3.51 -22.78 -15.65
CA ASP A 96 -4.02 -24.08 -16.11
C ASP A 96 -5.11 -23.96 -17.20
N PHE A 97 -5.24 -22.78 -17.82
CA PHE A 97 -6.20 -22.48 -18.89
C PHE A 97 -7.67 -22.71 -18.53
N ARG A 98 -8.03 -22.77 -17.24
CA ARG A 98 -9.43 -22.92 -16.82
C ARG A 98 -10.32 -21.79 -17.37
N PRO A 99 -11.57 -22.08 -17.78
CA PRO A 99 -12.53 -21.08 -18.19
C PRO A 99 -12.80 -20.06 -17.08
N LEU A 100 -12.99 -18.79 -17.45
CA LEU A 100 -13.23 -17.71 -16.46
C LEU A 100 -14.47 -17.93 -15.61
N ARG A 101 -15.50 -18.59 -16.16
CA ARG A 101 -16.71 -18.96 -15.41
C ARG A 101 -16.44 -19.98 -14.31
N GLU A 102 -15.55 -20.95 -14.57
CA GLU A 102 -15.15 -21.95 -13.58
C GLU A 102 -14.35 -21.30 -12.44
N ILE A 103 -13.42 -20.39 -12.79
CA ILE A 103 -12.66 -19.61 -11.80
C ILE A 103 -13.59 -18.77 -10.93
N GLU A 104 -14.61 -18.13 -11.54
CA GLU A 104 -15.62 -17.36 -10.81
C GLU A 104 -16.42 -18.22 -9.83
N GLN A 105 -16.85 -19.42 -10.24
CA GLN A 105 -17.58 -20.35 -9.39
C GLN A 105 -16.76 -20.82 -8.19
N VAL A 106 -15.48 -21.17 -8.41
CA VAL A 106 -14.60 -21.70 -7.35
C VAL A 106 -14.12 -20.61 -6.40
N THR A 107 -13.68 -19.47 -6.94
CA THR A 107 -13.03 -18.42 -6.13
C THR A 107 -14.03 -17.39 -5.60
N GLY A 108 -15.19 -17.27 -6.24
CA GLY A 108 -16.16 -16.19 -6.02
C GLY A 108 -15.70 -14.84 -6.56
N ILE A 109 -14.62 -14.78 -7.34
CA ILE A 109 -14.14 -13.54 -7.96
C ILE A 109 -14.89 -13.36 -9.29
N PRO A 110 -15.52 -12.19 -9.53
CA PRO A 110 -16.26 -11.98 -10.77
C PRO A 110 -15.40 -12.18 -12.01
N LYS A 111 -15.94 -12.82 -13.06
CA LYS A 111 -15.20 -13.12 -14.30
C LYS A 111 -14.49 -11.90 -14.90
N SER A 112 -15.14 -10.73 -14.83
CA SER A 112 -14.59 -9.45 -15.30
C SER A 112 -13.37 -9.02 -14.49
N THR A 113 -13.39 -9.28 -13.19
CA THR A 113 -12.29 -9.02 -12.28
C THR A 113 -11.15 -9.99 -12.51
N VAL A 114 -11.42 -11.28 -12.72
CA VAL A 114 -10.39 -12.27 -13.10
C VAL A 114 -9.73 -11.87 -14.42
N HIS A 115 -10.50 -11.47 -15.43
CA HIS A 115 -9.97 -10.97 -16.70
C HIS A 115 -9.08 -9.73 -16.50
N TYR A 116 -9.55 -8.77 -15.70
CA TYR A 116 -8.78 -7.58 -15.36
C TYR A 116 -7.46 -7.93 -14.65
N LEU A 117 -7.52 -8.83 -13.67
CA LEU A 117 -6.36 -9.27 -12.92
C LEU A 117 -5.33 -9.95 -13.82
N ALA A 118 -5.77 -10.78 -14.76
CA ALA A 118 -4.91 -11.48 -15.70
C ALA A 118 -4.21 -10.53 -16.68
N LYS A 119 -4.94 -9.54 -17.22
CA LYS A 119 -4.47 -8.74 -18.36
C LYS A 119 -3.89 -7.38 -18.00
N TYR A 120 -4.37 -6.74 -16.94
CA TYR A 120 -4.11 -5.31 -16.68
C TYR A 120 -3.57 -5.00 -15.30
N SER A 121 -3.81 -5.86 -14.32
CA SER A 121 -3.37 -5.55 -12.96
C SER A 121 -1.84 -5.64 -12.86
N LEU A 122 -1.20 -4.53 -12.49
CA LEU A 122 0.22 -4.52 -12.16
C LEU A 122 0.52 -5.29 -10.86
N ARG A 123 -0.51 -5.64 -10.07
CA ARG A 123 -0.46 -6.38 -8.79
C ARG A 123 0.51 -5.83 -7.74
N ARG A 124 0.95 -4.58 -7.88
CA ARG A 124 1.95 -3.93 -7.00
C ARG A 124 1.42 -3.55 -5.62
N LYS A 125 0.10 -3.53 -5.39
CA LYS A 125 -0.50 -3.09 -4.12
C LYS A 125 -1.64 -4.00 -3.71
N ILE A 126 -1.58 -4.58 -2.53
CA ILE A 126 -2.61 -5.47 -1.96
C ILE A 126 -3.15 -4.88 -0.66
N LYS A 127 -4.46 -5.01 -0.44
CA LYS A 127 -5.12 -4.62 0.80
C LYS A 127 -5.12 -5.79 1.78
N ARG A 128 -4.50 -5.60 2.96
CA ARG A 128 -4.55 -6.54 4.09
C ARG A 128 -5.29 -5.85 5.25
N GLY A 129 -6.57 -6.18 5.41
CA GLY A 129 -7.44 -5.49 6.37
C GLY A 129 -7.59 -4.00 6.05
N LYS A 130 -7.19 -3.12 6.98
CA LYS A 130 -7.21 -1.66 6.79
C LYS A 130 -5.92 -1.10 6.17
N THR A 131 -4.93 -1.95 5.97
CA THR A 131 -3.59 -1.57 5.54
C THR A 131 -3.37 -1.91 4.07
N ILE A 132 -2.66 -1.06 3.34
CA ILE A 132 -2.21 -1.36 1.97
C ILE A 132 -0.73 -1.66 1.99
N ILE A 133 -0.37 -2.83 1.47
CA ILE A 133 1.00 -3.32 1.37
C ILE A 133 1.42 -3.20 -0.09
N TYR A 134 2.61 -2.65 -0.31
CA TYR A 134 3.22 -2.57 -1.64
C TYR A 134 4.11 -3.79 -1.82
N LEU A 135 3.84 -4.56 -2.88
CA LEU A 135 4.68 -5.66 -3.32
C LEU A 135 5.81 -5.10 -4.18
N LYS A 136 7.05 -5.51 -3.90
CA LYS A 136 8.23 -5.16 -4.71
C LYS A 136 8.16 -5.90 -6.05
#